data_AF-A0A5C7QJG4-F1
#
_entry.id   AF-A0A5C7QJG4-F1
#
_cell.length_a   1.000
_cell.length_b   1.000
_cell.length_c   1.000
_cell.angle_alpha   90.00
_cell.angle_beta   90.00
_cell.angle_gamma   90.00
#
_symmetry.space_group_name_H-M   'P 1'
#
loop_
_entity.id
_entity.type
_entity.pdbx_description
1 polymer ?
#
loop_
_entity_poly.entity_id
_entity_poly.type
_entity_poly.pdbx_seq_one_letter_code
_entity_poly.pdbx_strand_id
1 'polypeptide(L)'
;MPKPAKVIPIMSASAEVADSAQFVSMYQKQPTIYPRAVKGWFANWRWVFVWLTQLLFYGLPWLQWSGRQAVLFDLDAQRFYIFGLLLYPQDLIFLAALLVLSALALFFFTAVAGRLWCGYT
;
A
#
# COMPACT_ATOMS: atom_id res chain seq x y z
N MET A 1 27.59 0.27 34.89
CA MET A 1 27.92 -1.05 35.47
C MET A 1 26.78 -2.01 35.17
N PRO A 2 27.04 -3.18 34.54
CA PRO A 2 26.00 -4.14 34.18
C PRO A 2 25.42 -4.82 35.42
N LYS A 3 24.10 -5.01 35.44
CA LYS A 3 23.33 -5.56 36.58
C LYS A 3 23.57 -7.07 36.68
N PRO A 4 23.94 -7.63 37.86
CA PRO A 4 24.22 -9.06 37.99
C PRO A 4 22.93 -9.88 37.88
N ALA A 5 22.97 -10.95 37.08
CA ALA A 5 21.83 -11.83 36.85
C ALA A 5 21.58 -12.75 38.04
N LYS A 6 20.31 -12.92 38.42
CA LYS A 6 19.87 -13.74 39.54
C LYS A 6 19.82 -15.21 39.12
N VAL A 7 20.66 -16.04 39.73
CA VAL A 7 20.68 -17.49 39.51
C VAL A 7 19.65 -18.17 40.40
N ILE A 8 18.75 -18.97 39.81
CA ILE A 8 17.74 -19.73 40.54
C ILE A 8 18.22 -21.19 40.62
N PRO A 9 18.34 -21.78 41.82
CA PRO A 9 18.71 -23.19 41.95
C PRO A 9 17.49 -24.07 41.66
N ILE A 10 17.70 -25.14 40.90
CA ILE A 10 16.66 -26.11 40.56
C ILE A 10 17.00 -27.40 41.30
N MET A 11 16.21 -27.72 42.32
CA MET A 11 16.09 -29.06 42.87
C MET A 11 14.61 -29.38 43.04
N SER A 12 14.18 -30.50 42.48
CA SER A 12 12.98 -31.19 42.95
C SER A 12 13.29 -32.69 42.97
N ALA A 13 13.23 -33.22 44.18
CA ALA A 13 13.58 -34.58 44.55
C ALA A 13 12.73 -35.62 43.81
N SER A 14 13.37 -36.74 43.47
CA SER A 14 12.73 -37.97 43.05
C SER A 14 11.78 -38.49 44.13
N ALA A 15 10.51 -38.65 43.76
CA ALA A 15 9.63 -39.64 44.35
C ALA A 15 8.83 -40.26 43.19
N GLU A 16 9.07 -41.55 42.95
CA GLU A 16 8.49 -42.34 41.88
C GLU A 16 6.98 -42.56 42.12
N VAL A 17 6.14 -42.11 41.19
CA VAL A 17 4.84 -42.73 40.86
C VAL A 17 4.63 -42.59 39.35
N ALA A 18 4.34 -43.73 38.71
CA ALA A 18 4.08 -43.90 37.29
C ALA A 18 2.90 -43.06 36.79
N ASP A 19 3.12 -42.26 35.75
CA ASP A 19 2.39 -42.29 34.47
C ASP A 19 3.06 -41.29 33.52
N SER A 20 3.42 -41.76 32.34
CA SER A 20 4.19 -41.05 31.33
C SER A 20 3.32 -40.03 30.58
N ALA A 21 2.87 -38.99 31.28
CA ALA A 21 2.39 -37.77 30.61
C ALA A 21 3.61 -36.88 30.33
N GLN A 22 4.29 -37.14 29.22
CA GLN A 22 5.29 -36.21 28.68
C GLN A 22 4.60 -34.89 28.36
N PHE A 23 4.62 -33.93 29.28
CA PHE A 23 4.25 -32.55 28.99
C PHE A 23 5.37 -31.92 28.14
N VAL A 24 5.36 -32.23 26.84
CA VAL A 24 6.18 -31.55 25.85
C VAL A 24 5.64 -30.13 25.72
N SER A 25 6.38 -29.14 26.21
CA SER A 25 5.98 -27.74 26.04
C SER A 25 6.10 -27.38 24.54
N MET A 26 4.97 -27.27 23.86
CA MET A 26 4.84 -26.92 22.43
C MET A 26 5.00 -25.41 22.16
N TYR A 27 5.43 -24.64 23.16
CA TYR A 27 5.48 -23.19 23.04
C TYR A 27 6.75 -22.77 22.29
N GLN A 28 6.64 -22.66 20.97
CA GLN A 28 7.69 -22.09 20.14
C GLN A 28 7.59 -20.56 20.22
N LYS A 29 8.53 -19.93 20.93
CA LYS A 29 8.61 -18.47 21.05
C LYS A 29 8.76 -17.86 19.66
N GLN A 30 7.76 -17.13 19.21
CA GLN A 30 7.74 -16.55 17.86
C GLN A 30 8.89 -15.53 17.72
N PRO A 31 9.72 -15.63 16.67
CA PRO A 31 10.79 -14.67 16.46
C PRO A 31 10.21 -13.27 16.24
N THR A 32 10.81 -12.27 16.88
CA THR A 32 10.41 -10.87 16.71
C THR A 32 10.74 -10.44 15.28
N ILE A 33 9.70 -10.10 14.51
CA ILE A 33 9.84 -9.68 13.11
C ILE A 33 10.25 -8.21 13.11
N TYR A 34 11.46 -7.92 12.62
CA TYR A 34 11.93 -6.55 12.41
C TYR A 34 11.71 -6.14 10.94
N PRO A 35 11.20 -4.94 10.66
CA PRO A 35 11.06 -4.46 9.30
C PRO A 35 12.45 -4.26 8.68
N ARG A 36 12.77 -5.04 7.64
CA ARG A 36 13.99 -4.89 6.85
C ARG A 36 13.75 -3.86 5.75
N ALA A 37 14.65 -2.89 5.61
CA ALA A 37 14.64 -1.99 4.46
C ALA A 37 14.91 -2.80 3.18
N VAL A 38 13.93 -2.85 2.29
CA VAL A 38 14.03 -3.55 1.01
C VAL A 38 14.68 -2.61 0.00
N LYS A 39 15.85 -2.99 -0.54
CA LYS A 39 16.51 -2.29 -1.65
C LYS A 39 16.36 -3.14 -2.90
N GLY A 40 15.85 -2.56 -3.98
CA GLY A 40 15.64 -3.28 -5.23
C GLY A 40 14.87 -2.45 -6.27
N TRP A 41 14.71 -3.02 -7.46
CA TRP A 41 14.03 -2.37 -8.59
C TRP A 41 12.59 -1.95 -8.24
N PHE A 42 11.83 -2.83 -7.58
CA PHE A 42 10.45 -2.58 -7.17
C PHE A 42 10.33 -1.50 -6.08
N ALA A 43 11.32 -1.41 -5.19
CA ALA A 43 11.38 -0.35 -4.20
C ALA A 43 11.60 1.02 -4.86
N ASN A 44 12.41 1.08 -5.93
CA ASN A 44 12.59 2.31 -6.70
C ASN A 44 11.32 2.69 -7.48
N TRP A 45 10.67 1.72 -8.14
CA TRP A 45 9.39 1.94 -8.82
C TRP A 45 8.31 2.47 -7.87
N ARG A 46 8.24 1.96 -6.63
CA ARG A 46 7.33 2.51 -5.60
C ARG A 46 7.57 4.00 -5.38
N TRP A 47 8.82 4.40 -5.22
CA TRP A 47 9.18 5.81 -5.02
C TRP A 47 8.89 6.65 -6.26
N VAL A 48 9.13 6.13 -7.46
CA VAL A 48 8.75 6.81 -8.71
C VAL A 48 7.25 7.04 -8.76
N PHE A 49 6.41 6.04 -8.46
CA PHE A 49 4.96 6.22 -8.41
C PHE A 49 4.52 7.22 -7.35
N VAL A 50 5.14 7.21 -6.16
CA VAL A 50 4.87 8.20 -5.10
C VAL A 50 5.17 9.62 -5.59
N TRP A 51 6.34 9.85 -6.20
CA TRP A 51 6.68 11.17 -6.73
C TRP A 51 5.80 11.57 -7.91
N LEU A 52 5.51 10.63 -8.81
CA LEU A 52 4.66 10.85 -9.98
C LEU A 52 3.25 11.29 -9.57
N THR A 53 2.60 10.55 -8.66
CA THR A 53 1.25 10.90 -8.20
C THR A 53 1.26 12.21 -7.41
N GLN A 54 2.32 12.47 -6.65
CA GLN A 54 2.44 13.71 -5.91
C GLN A 54 2.58 14.93 -6.81
N LEU A 55 3.42 14.83 -7.83
CA LEU A 55 3.60 15.86 -8.85
C LEU A 55 2.34 16.06 -9.68
N LEU A 56 1.60 14.99 -10.01
CA LEU A 56 0.32 15.12 -10.71
C LEU A 56 -0.70 15.83 -9.82
N PHE A 57 -0.89 15.38 -8.58
CA PHE A 57 -1.90 15.93 -7.67
C PHE A 57 -1.63 17.40 -7.32
N TYR A 58 -0.38 17.74 -7.00
CA TYR A 58 0.01 19.13 -6.72
C TYR A 58 0.36 19.93 -7.96
N GLY A 59 0.55 19.34 -9.13
CA GLY A 59 0.81 20.08 -10.37
C GLY A 59 -0.47 20.46 -11.09
N LEU A 60 -1.46 19.57 -11.08
CA LEU A 60 -2.74 19.71 -11.79
C LEU A 60 -3.48 21.04 -11.53
N PRO A 61 -3.66 21.51 -10.28
CA PRO A 61 -4.44 22.72 -10.04
C PRO A 61 -3.70 24.01 -10.43
N TRP A 62 -2.37 23.99 -10.47
CA TRP A 62 -1.58 25.14 -10.93
C TRP A 62 -1.35 25.15 -12.45
N LEU A 63 -1.62 24.04 -13.14
CA LEU A 63 -1.50 23.97 -14.57
C LEU A 63 -2.60 24.80 -15.23
N GLN A 64 -2.20 25.89 -15.89
CA GLN A 64 -3.09 26.75 -16.67
C GLN A 64 -3.11 26.26 -18.11
N TRP A 65 -4.30 26.07 -18.67
CA TRP A 65 -4.53 25.63 -20.03
C TRP A 65 -5.45 26.63 -20.74
N SER A 66 -4.95 27.30 -21.78
CA SER A 66 -5.68 28.33 -22.53
C SER A 66 -6.24 29.48 -21.65
N GLY A 67 -5.51 29.88 -20.61
CA GLY A 67 -5.88 30.98 -19.71
C GLY A 67 -6.86 30.62 -18.59
N ARG A 68 -7.19 29.34 -18.41
CA ARG A 68 -8.02 28.81 -17.32
C ARG A 68 -7.37 27.59 -16.68
N GLN A 69 -7.81 27.20 -15.48
CA GLN A 69 -7.30 26.00 -14.81
C GLN A 69 -7.53 24.75 -15.68
N ALA A 70 -6.52 23.87 -15.76
CA ALA A 70 -6.56 22.70 -16.62
C ALA A 70 -7.74 21.77 -16.32
N VAL A 71 -8.05 21.53 -15.05
CA VAL A 71 -9.27 20.80 -14.64
C VAL A 71 -10.16 21.77 -13.88
N LEU A 72 -11.24 22.21 -14.52
CA LEU A 72 -12.20 23.16 -13.96
C LEU A 72 -13.62 22.58 -14.11
N PHE A 73 -14.34 22.54 -13.00
CA PHE A 73 -15.72 22.07 -12.95
C PHE A 73 -16.64 23.26 -12.73
N ASP A 74 -17.29 23.71 -13.80
CA ASP A 74 -18.25 24.81 -13.77
C ASP A 74 -19.64 24.24 -13.51
N LEU A 75 -20.09 24.33 -12.25
CA LEU A 75 -21.40 23.84 -11.83
C LEU A 75 -22.54 24.77 -12.27
N ASP A 76 -22.26 26.04 -12.52
CA ASP A 76 -23.27 27.03 -12.91
C ASP A 76 -23.67 26.82 -14.37
N ALA A 77 -22.67 26.73 -15.26
CA ALA A 77 -22.89 26.47 -16.68
C ALA A 77 -23.09 24.98 -17.01
N GLN A 78 -22.97 24.07 -16.03
CA GLN A 78 -22.93 22.61 -16.22
C GLN A 78 -21.87 22.17 -17.25
N ARG A 79 -20.70 22.81 -17.22
CA ARG A 79 -19.60 22.57 -18.16
C ARG A 79 -18.40 22.01 -17.41
N PHE A 80 -17.92 20.86 -17.83
CA PHE A 80 -16.72 20.25 -17.27
C PHE A 80 -15.56 20.47 -18.24
N TYR A 81 -14.52 21.15 -17.78
CA TYR A 81 -13.30 21.42 -18.53
C TYR A 81 -12.20 20.48 -18.06
N ILE A 82 -11.74 19.58 -18.94
CA ILE A 82 -10.64 18.65 -18.68
C ILE A 82 -9.58 18.89 -19.75
N PHE A 83 -8.58 19.69 -19.40
CA PHE A 83 -7.54 20.24 -20.26
C PHE A 83 -8.14 20.98 -21.49
N GLY A 84 -8.15 20.31 -22.65
CA GLY A 84 -8.78 20.78 -23.88
C GLY A 84 -10.17 20.22 -24.15
N LEU A 85 -10.62 19.20 -23.40
CA LEU A 85 -11.98 18.66 -23.53
C LEU A 85 -12.97 19.59 -22.83
N LEU A 86 -13.94 20.05 -23.60
CA LEU A 86 -15.12 20.75 -23.14
C LEU A 86 -16.28 19.76 -23.16
N LEU A 87 -16.78 19.36 -21.99
CA LEU A 87 -17.88 18.39 -21.86
C LEU A 87 -19.16 19.15 -21.55
N TYR A 88 -20.12 19.09 -22.47
CA TYR A 88 -21.50 19.51 -22.24
C TYR A 88 -22.33 18.35 -21.67
N PRO A 89 -23.57 18.60 -21.19
CA PRO A 89 -24.46 17.57 -20.67
C PRO A 89 -24.67 16.38 -21.62
N GLN A 90 -24.67 16.61 -22.93
CA GLN A 90 -24.78 15.56 -23.95
C GLN A 90 -23.52 14.68 -24.06
N ASP A 91 -22.34 15.24 -23.76
CA ASP A 91 -21.03 14.59 -23.90
C ASP A 91 -20.61 13.82 -22.64
N LEU A 92 -21.47 13.78 -21.61
CA LEU A 92 -21.20 13.03 -20.36
C LEU A 92 -20.96 11.53 -20.60
N ILE A 93 -21.44 10.97 -21.70
CA ILE A 93 -21.17 9.59 -22.09
C ILE A 93 -19.65 9.37 -22.29
N PHE A 94 -18.94 10.34 -22.88
CA PHE A 94 -17.49 10.24 -23.04
C PHE A 94 -16.76 10.31 -21.69
N LEU A 95 -17.24 11.15 -20.78
CA LEU A 95 -16.71 11.22 -19.41
C LEU A 95 -16.93 9.90 -18.67
N ALA A 96 -18.13 9.33 -18.76
CA ALA A 96 -18.45 8.04 -18.15
C ALA A 96 -17.60 6.91 -18.73
N ALA A 97 -17.44 6.85 -20.05
CA ALA A 97 -16.58 5.87 -20.71
C ALA A 97 -15.12 6.00 -20.26
N LEU A 98 -14.61 7.24 -20.14
CA LEU A 98 -13.26 7.51 -19.61
C LEU A 98 -13.11 7.05 -18.16
N LEU A 99 -14.11 7.31 -17.31
CA LEU A 99 -14.14 6.86 -15.92
C LEU A 99 -14.14 5.33 -15.81
N VAL A 100 -14.97 4.66 -16.63
CA VAL A 100 -15.01 3.19 -16.69
C VAL A 100 -13.67 2.63 -17.16
N LEU A 101 -13.08 3.21 -18.21
CA LEU A 101 -11.77 2.81 -18.70
C LEU A 101 -10.68 3.01 -17.62
N SER A 102 -10.70 4.13 -16.92
CA SER A 102 -9.78 4.42 -15.82
C SER A 102 -9.94 3.41 -14.68
N ALA A 103 -11.17 3.07 -14.31
CA ALA A 103 -11.44 2.07 -13.28
C ALA A 103 -10.91 0.69 -13.71
N LEU A 104 -11.23 0.25 -14.92
CA LEU A 104 -10.75 -1.01 -15.48
C LEU A 104 -9.21 -1.06 -15.54
N ALA A 105 -8.56 0.03 -15.96
CA ALA A 105 -7.10 0.13 -15.99
C ALA A 105 -6.50 0.04 -14.58
N LEU A 106 -7.11 0.69 -13.58
CA LEU A 106 -6.67 0.61 -12.19
C LEU A 106 -6.83 -0.82 -11.65
N PHE A 107 -7.97 -1.47 -11.87
CA PHE A 107 -8.18 -2.86 -11.45
C PHE A 107 -7.22 -3.83 -12.15
N PHE A 108 -7.01 -3.66 -13.46
CA PHE A 108 -6.06 -4.46 -14.22
C PHE A 108 -4.64 -4.28 -13.67
N PHE A 109 -4.20 -3.05 -13.45
CA PHE A 109 -2.89 -2.77 -12.90
C PHE A 109 -2.73 -3.33 -11.49
N THR A 110 -3.72 -3.17 -10.61
CA THR A 110 -3.65 -3.73 -9.24
C THR A 110 -3.63 -5.25 -9.23
N ALA A 111 -4.36 -5.92 -10.13
CA ALA A 111 -4.34 -7.38 -10.25
C ALA A 111 -2.99 -7.92 -10.78
N VAL A 112 -2.39 -7.26 -11.77
CA VAL A 112 -1.09 -7.65 -12.35
C VAL A 112 0.06 -7.24 -11.42
N ALA A 113 0.07 -5.99 -10.98
CA ALA A 113 1.09 -5.44 -10.09
C ALA A 113 1.06 -6.11 -8.72
N GLY A 114 -0.11 -6.51 -8.20
CA GLY A 114 -0.20 -7.28 -6.94
C GLY A 114 0.56 -8.59 -7.01
N ARG A 115 0.52 -9.31 -8.15
CA ARG A 115 1.36 -10.50 -8.35
C ARG A 115 2.84 -10.17 -8.56
N LEU A 116 3.16 -9.07 -9.23
CA LEU A 116 4.55 -8.62 -9.41
C LEU A 116 5.18 -8.16 -8.08
N TRP A 117 4.38 -7.56 -7.20
CA TRP A 117 4.81 -7.06 -5.89
C TRP A 117 4.95 -8.18 -4.86
N CYS A 118 4.04 -9.16 -4.90
CA CYS A 118 4.10 -10.35 -4.06
C CYS A 118 5.01 -11.45 -4.62
N GLY A 119 5.55 -11.27 -5.83
CA GLY A 119 6.42 -12.22 -6.53
C GLY A 119 7.92 -11.99 -6.32
N TYR A 120 8.31 -11.27 -5.27
CA TYR A 120 9.72 -11.02 -4.94
C TYR A 120 10.23 -11.92 -3.80
N THR A 121 11.20 -12.76 -4.14
CA THR A 121 12.38 -13.03 -3.30
C THR A 121 13.44 -11.96 -3.56
#